data_AF-A0A9P9JKW7-F1
#
_entry.id   AF-A0A9P9JKW7-F1
#
_cell.length_a   1.000
_cell.length_b   1.000
_cell.length_c   1.000
_cell.angle_alpha   90.00
_cell.angle_beta   90.00
_cell.angle_gamma   90.00
#
_symmetry.space_group_name_H-M   'P 1'
#
loop_
_entity.id
_entity.type
_entity.pdbx_description
1 polymer ?
#
loop_
_entity_poly.entity_id
_entity_poly.type
_entity_poly.pdbx_seq_one_letter_code
_entity_poly.pdbx_strand_id
1 'polypeptide(L)'
;MASTMWTYHRPRAMQNPSTASQQGKTRSDSTSSAVACNYLALSPFSAISPYLITCPPWGNPDVADCERYRKEYPEDNARYFGPPGCEDLPDNMEVLIRNELEAIFYEETASYLRQGEPFRLGWRGDGRMTTFNGRRLVKTVFKKRRNAGELFEYLNKEIMIYFQGDSGDGGQDDGLGRYIYREWLRLHGGRPPFQRHRFFAKPICFGERGPQLLQDFSEFHQSLYDGISTELDVLVDFYPARPQPRARVKPKSITHKRPIFGPRPSKRIQSWRDHGFVLGHLFQALYMVVDDQVRTGNEEKYRAKLPHEDGLLYTHERCEYNLSQCTVLLVKTGNEAHLHSPISFQSLFDAGLVLDVNRQDYKGAAEDVVVRVKVDVAVRFVWDVLREEQKALENLRQAAQALVEEQEELCRKWVEKVMEHARGVGIEENGYTWVAVRRARARLNGEAFKYCQVHPWWESVKNWEW
;
A
#
# COMPACT_ATOMS: atom_id res chain seq x y z
N MET A 1 62.54 11.65 45.76
CA MET A 1 61.63 10.78 45.00
C MET A 1 61.74 11.18 43.54
N ALA A 2 62.68 10.53 42.86
CA ALA A 2 63.03 10.68 41.44
C ALA A 2 62.04 9.79 40.61
N SER A 3 61.93 9.81 39.28
CA SER A 3 62.82 10.24 38.20
C SER A 3 62.09 10.03 36.86
N THR A 4 62.49 10.81 35.83
CA THR A 4 62.62 10.44 34.39
C THR A 4 61.42 9.92 33.60
N MET A 5 60.98 10.61 32.51
CA MET A 5 61.52 10.56 31.14
C MET A 5 61.80 9.13 30.63
N TRP A 6 61.36 8.78 29.42
CA TRP A 6 62.23 8.39 28.30
C TRP A 6 61.40 7.99 27.07
N THR A 7 61.94 8.41 25.94
CA THR A 7 61.54 8.31 24.53
C THR A 7 61.95 6.98 23.88
N TYR A 8 61.66 6.86 22.58
CA TYR A 8 62.23 5.98 21.54
C TYR A 8 61.48 4.64 21.31
N HIS A 9 61.30 4.09 20.09
CA HIS A 9 61.94 4.27 18.78
C HIS A 9 60.97 3.82 17.65
N ARG A 10 61.00 4.48 16.49
CA ARG A 10 60.66 3.88 15.17
C ARG A 10 61.94 3.33 14.55
N PRO A 11 61.89 2.27 13.72
CA PRO A 11 62.01 2.43 12.25
C PRO A 11 61.10 1.43 11.47
N ARG A 12 60.55 1.71 10.26
CA ARG A 12 61.16 1.70 8.90
C ARG A 12 62.08 0.48 8.68
N ALA A 13 62.04 -0.32 7.60
CA ALA A 13 61.50 -0.18 6.25
C ALA A 13 61.58 -1.54 5.51
N MET A 14 60.85 -1.63 4.39
CA MET A 14 61.15 -2.32 3.12
C MET A 14 61.80 -3.72 3.11
N GLN A 15 61.15 -4.69 2.44
CA GLN A 15 61.57 -5.23 1.13
C GLN A 15 60.78 -6.52 0.78
N ASN A 16 60.00 -6.46 -0.31
CA ASN A 16 59.70 -7.61 -1.20
C ASN A 16 61.02 -8.01 -1.91
N PRO A 17 61.24 -9.25 -2.43
CA PRO A 17 60.35 -9.90 -3.43
C PRO A 17 60.37 -11.45 -3.56
N SER A 18 59.51 -11.97 -4.46
CA SER A 18 59.69 -13.22 -5.26
C SER A 18 59.54 -14.56 -4.50
N THR A 19 58.87 -15.65 -4.93
CA THR A 19 58.49 -16.17 -6.26
C THR A 19 57.56 -17.39 -6.07
N ALA A 20 56.77 -17.71 -7.11
CA ALA A 20 56.33 -19.04 -7.56
C ALA A 20 55.26 -19.85 -6.78
N SER A 21 54.06 -19.88 -7.37
CA SER A 21 53.32 -21.07 -7.83
C SER A 21 53.37 -22.37 -7.00
N GLN A 22 52.23 -22.79 -6.43
CA GLN A 22 51.47 -23.94 -6.95
C GLN A 22 50.15 -24.16 -6.19
N GLN A 23 49.22 -24.77 -6.94
CA GLN A 23 47.84 -25.15 -6.69
C GLN A 23 47.53 -25.73 -5.30
N GLY A 24 46.37 -25.33 -4.76
CA GLY A 24 45.68 -26.03 -3.68
C GLY A 24 44.22 -25.59 -3.59
N LYS A 25 43.31 -26.38 -4.17
CA LYS A 25 41.85 -26.26 -4.01
C LYS A 25 41.51 -26.30 -2.52
N THR A 26 40.70 -25.35 -2.02
CA THR A 26 39.64 -25.64 -1.04
C THR A 26 38.70 -24.44 -0.88
N ARG A 27 37.40 -24.77 -1.02
CA ARG A 27 36.20 -24.18 -0.40
C ARG A 27 36.12 -22.65 -0.23
N SER A 28 35.23 -22.09 -1.04
CA SER A 28 34.57 -20.80 -0.85
C SER A 28 33.77 -20.78 0.46
N ASP A 29 34.30 -20.10 1.47
CA ASP A 29 33.48 -19.50 2.51
C ASP A 29 32.97 -18.16 1.96
N SER A 30 31.77 -18.18 1.38
CA SER A 30 31.03 -16.96 1.08
C SER A 30 30.37 -16.48 2.37
N THR A 31 31.03 -15.56 3.04
CA THR A 31 30.46 -14.71 4.09
C THR A 31 29.14 -14.12 3.62
N SER A 32 28.07 -14.44 4.36
CA SER A 32 26.78 -13.77 4.33
C SER A 32 27.00 -12.28 4.60
N SER A 33 26.92 -11.47 3.54
CA SER A 33 26.92 -10.02 3.63
C SER A 33 25.49 -9.59 3.93
N ALA A 34 25.18 -9.36 5.21
CA ALA A 34 24.01 -8.64 5.63
C ALA A 34 24.02 -7.25 4.97
N VAL A 35 23.17 -7.05 3.96
CA VAL A 35 23.03 -5.78 3.25
C VAL A 35 22.21 -4.85 4.12
N ALA A 36 22.90 -3.99 4.87
CA ALA A 36 22.30 -2.83 5.52
C ALA A 36 21.64 -1.95 4.45
N CYS A 37 20.31 -1.86 4.46
CA CYS A 37 19.55 -0.97 3.60
C CYS A 37 19.78 0.49 4.02
N ASN A 38 20.54 1.23 3.23
CA ASN A 38 20.68 2.68 3.38
C ASN A 38 19.41 3.37 2.87
N TYR A 39 18.54 3.79 3.79
CA TYR A 39 17.29 4.54 3.53
C TYR A 39 17.49 6.06 3.30
N LEU A 40 18.74 6.54 3.28
CA LEU A 40 19.05 7.96 3.40
C LEU A 40 19.56 8.56 2.08
N ALA A 41 18.63 8.92 1.19
CA ALA A 41 18.72 10.03 0.22
C ALA A 41 17.54 9.98 -0.77
N LEU A 42 16.30 10.00 -0.29
CA LEU A 42 15.14 10.03 -1.19
C LEU A 42 14.85 11.48 -1.63
N SER A 43 14.98 11.74 -2.93
CA SER A 43 14.42 12.92 -3.60
C SER A 43 12.93 13.05 -3.24
N PRO A 44 12.40 14.28 -3.03
CA PRO A 44 11.14 14.51 -2.30
C PRO A 44 9.86 14.11 -3.02
N PHE A 45 9.92 13.32 -4.09
CA PHE A 45 8.73 12.98 -4.84
C PHE A 45 8.77 11.59 -5.48
N SER A 46 7.71 10.86 -5.18
CA SER A 46 7.38 9.51 -5.60
C SER A 46 6.71 9.42 -6.99
N ALA A 47 6.97 8.32 -7.73
CA ALA A 47 6.41 8.04 -9.06
C ALA A 47 4.89 7.82 -9.06
N ILE A 48 4.29 7.37 -7.96
CA ILE A 48 2.84 7.23 -7.82
C ILE A 48 2.49 7.65 -6.42
N SER A 49 2.19 8.93 -6.24
CA SER A 49 1.57 9.43 -5.03
C SER A 49 0.08 9.61 -5.34
N PRO A 50 -0.84 8.84 -4.73
CA PRO A 50 -2.26 9.04 -4.97
C PRO A 50 -2.81 10.35 -4.38
N TYR A 51 -1.92 11.17 -3.86
CA TYR A 51 -2.17 12.50 -3.35
C TYR A 51 -2.15 13.59 -4.43
N LEU A 52 -1.91 13.22 -5.70
CA LEU A 52 -2.16 14.07 -6.87
C LEU A 52 -3.61 13.95 -7.39
N ILE A 53 -4.50 13.28 -6.65
CA ILE A 53 -5.77 12.73 -7.16
C ILE A 53 -7.03 13.43 -6.65
N THR A 54 -6.96 14.73 -6.37
CA THR A 54 -8.21 15.46 -6.11
C THR A 54 -9.12 15.56 -7.35
N CYS A 55 -8.74 15.01 -8.51
CA CYS A 55 -9.55 15.06 -9.72
C CYS A 55 -9.74 13.70 -10.43
N PRO A 56 -10.75 12.90 -10.05
CA PRO A 56 -11.15 11.71 -10.80
C PRO A 56 -11.96 12.07 -12.07
N PRO A 57 -11.90 11.29 -13.18
CA PRO A 57 -10.99 10.19 -13.49
C PRO A 57 -9.78 10.61 -14.36
N TRP A 58 -9.65 11.90 -14.71
CA TRP A 58 -8.65 12.39 -15.68
C TRP A 58 -8.05 13.76 -15.33
N GLY A 59 -8.16 14.21 -14.09
CA GLY A 59 -7.78 15.59 -13.80
C GLY A 59 -6.28 15.78 -13.67
N ASN A 60 -5.86 16.97 -14.05
CA ASN A 60 -4.49 17.42 -13.95
C ASN A 60 -4.26 17.85 -12.49
N PRO A 61 -3.19 17.40 -11.80
CA PRO A 61 -2.85 17.91 -10.46
C PRO A 61 -2.57 19.42 -10.43
N ASP A 62 -2.49 20.06 -11.61
CA ASP A 62 -2.52 21.51 -11.76
C ASP A 62 -3.88 22.17 -11.51
N VAL A 63 -4.97 21.41 -11.52
CA VAL A 63 -6.34 21.93 -11.41
C VAL A 63 -6.66 22.16 -9.94
N ALA A 64 -6.69 23.43 -9.55
CA ALA A 64 -7.02 23.89 -8.21
C ALA A 64 -8.53 23.98 -7.94
N ASP A 65 -9.35 23.39 -8.83
CA ASP A 65 -10.81 23.53 -8.84
C ASP A 65 -11.49 22.23 -9.30
N CYS A 66 -12.70 21.98 -8.83
CA CYS A 66 -13.49 20.85 -9.26
C CYS A 66 -14.97 21.23 -9.23
N GLU A 67 -15.51 21.52 -10.41
CA GLU A 67 -16.91 21.97 -10.56
C GLU A 67 -17.94 20.97 -10.03
N ARG A 68 -17.59 19.68 -9.93
CA ARG A 68 -18.45 18.65 -9.32
C ARG A 68 -18.88 19.03 -7.90
N TYR A 69 -18.02 19.72 -7.16
CA TYR A 69 -18.29 20.08 -5.78
C TYR A 69 -19.28 21.22 -5.62
N ARG A 70 -19.59 21.97 -6.68
CA ARG A 70 -20.64 22.99 -6.69
C ARG A 70 -22.04 22.42 -6.93
N LYS A 71 -22.18 21.11 -7.10
CA LYS A 71 -23.47 20.45 -7.22
C LYS A 71 -24.04 20.16 -5.84
N GLU A 72 -25.26 20.62 -5.61
CA GLU A 72 -26.07 20.24 -4.45
C GLU A 72 -26.56 18.81 -4.63
N TYR A 73 -26.31 17.97 -3.63
CA TYR A 73 -26.84 16.61 -3.60
C TYR A 73 -28.03 16.51 -2.62
N PRO A 74 -29.03 15.64 -2.89
CA PRO A 74 -30.16 15.45 -1.98
C PRO A 74 -29.78 15.10 -0.54
N GLU A 75 -28.63 14.43 -0.36
CA GLU A 75 -28.06 14.06 0.92
C GLU A 75 -27.28 15.18 1.64
N ASP A 76 -27.05 16.33 1.00
CA ASP A 76 -26.37 17.46 1.63
C ASP A 76 -27.35 18.25 2.53
N ASN A 77 -26.85 18.82 3.62
CA ASN A 77 -27.67 19.59 4.55
C ASN A 77 -28.01 20.97 3.95
N ALA A 78 -29.24 21.09 3.44
CA ALA A 78 -29.74 22.27 2.72
C ALA A 78 -29.68 23.58 3.52
N ARG A 79 -29.56 23.53 4.85
CA ARG A 79 -29.38 24.72 5.70
C ARG A 79 -28.13 25.53 5.34
N TYR A 80 -27.13 24.88 4.76
CA TYR A 80 -25.83 25.49 4.46
C TYR A 80 -25.64 25.85 2.97
N PHE A 81 -26.65 25.70 2.11
CA PHE A 81 -26.51 26.03 0.68
C PHE A 81 -26.30 27.52 0.40
N GLY A 82 -26.96 28.38 1.18
CA GLY A 82 -26.81 29.83 1.04
C GLY A 82 -25.38 30.30 1.29
N PRO A 83 -24.93 31.38 0.62
CA PRO A 83 -23.61 31.96 0.88
C PRO A 83 -23.49 32.37 2.35
N PRO A 84 -22.28 32.43 2.91
CA PRO A 84 -22.08 32.90 4.28
C PRO A 84 -22.60 34.34 4.41
N GLY A 85 -23.45 34.59 5.42
CA GLY A 85 -23.84 35.94 5.79
C GLY A 85 -22.63 36.71 6.32
N CYS A 86 -22.64 38.04 6.16
CA CYS A 86 -21.55 38.92 6.67
C CYS A 86 -21.37 38.81 8.21
N GLU A 87 -22.38 38.32 8.93
CA GLU A 87 -22.41 38.16 10.39
C GLU A 87 -22.09 36.73 10.87
N ASP A 88 -21.94 35.76 9.95
CA ASP A 88 -21.81 34.32 10.28
C ASP A 88 -20.35 33.85 10.44
N LEU A 89 -19.36 34.70 10.16
CA LEU A 89 -17.98 34.26 9.97
C LEU A 89 -17.08 34.69 11.14
N PRO A 90 -16.63 33.77 11.99
CA PRO A 90 -15.63 34.07 13.02
C PRO A 90 -14.27 34.40 12.39
N ASP A 91 -13.44 35.16 13.11
CA ASP A 91 -12.10 35.60 12.67
C ASP A 91 -11.17 34.44 12.25
N ASN A 92 -11.46 33.21 12.67
CA ASN A 92 -10.71 32.00 12.35
C ASN A 92 -11.27 31.20 11.16
N MET A 93 -12.20 31.75 10.38
CA MET A 93 -12.85 31.02 9.28
C MET A 93 -11.84 30.49 8.23
N GLU A 94 -10.79 31.25 7.93
CA GLU A 94 -9.75 30.77 7.01
C GLU A 94 -9.07 29.48 7.52
N VAL A 95 -8.81 29.40 8.83
CA VAL A 95 -8.25 28.21 9.47
C VAL A 95 -9.22 27.04 9.37
N LEU A 96 -10.52 27.27 9.62
CA LEU A 96 -11.54 26.23 9.49
C LEU A 96 -11.67 25.72 8.05
N ILE A 97 -11.67 26.63 7.06
CA ILE A 97 -11.70 26.26 5.64
C ILE A 97 -10.48 25.43 5.29
N ARG A 98 -9.28 25.82 5.73
CA ARG A 98 -8.05 25.06 5.51
C ARG A 98 -8.12 23.65 6.11
N ASN A 99 -8.62 23.51 7.34
CA ASN A 99 -8.80 22.21 7.97
C ASN A 99 -9.79 21.31 7.20
N GLU A 100 -10.87 21.89 6.65
CA GLU A 100 -11.81 21.13 5.82
C GLU A 100 -11.22 20.75 4.47
N LEU A 101 -10.40 21.62 3.86
CA LEU A 101 -9.64 21.30 2.66
C LEU A 101 -8.68 20.13 2.92
N GLU A 102 -7.96 20.13 4.03
CA GLU A 102 -7.12 18.98 4.43
C GLU A 102 -7.94 17.69 4.54
N ALA A 103 -9.11 17.74 5.18
CA ALA A 103 -9.99 16.58 5.28
C ALA A 103 -10.43 16.07 3.88
N ILE A 104 -10.83 16.98 2.99
CA ILE A 104 -11.22 16.67 1.61
C ILE A 104 -10.05 16.00 0.85
N PHE A 105 -8.82 16.48 1.03
CA PHE A 105 -7.64 15.90 0.39
C PHE A 105 -7.46 14.41 0.74
N TYR A 106 -7.60 14.06 2.02
CA TYR A 106 -7.51 12.67 2.46
C TYR A 106 -8.72 11.84 2.02
N GLU A 107 -9.93 12.39 2.09
CA GLU A 107 -11.16 11.72 1.67
C GLU A 107 -11.14 11.38 0.16
N GLU A 108 -10.72 12.33 -0.68
CA GLU A 108 -10.57 12.12 -2.12
C GLU A 108 -9.50 11.07 -2.43
N THR A 109 -8.41 11.07 -1.67
CA THR A 109 -7.38 10.05 -1.83
C THR A 109 -7.95 8.67 -1.50
N ALA A 110 -8.62 8.51 -0.35
CA ALA A 110 -9.31 7.28 0.05
C ALA A 110 -10.35 6.83 -0.98
N SER A 111 -11.11 7.77 -1.55
CA SER A 111 -12.10 7.54 -2.60
C SER A 111 -11.45 7.06 -3.90
N TYR A 112 -10.32 7.63 -4.30
CA TYR A 112 -9.58 7.15 -5.47
C TYR A 112 -9.11 5.71 -5.29
N LEU A 113 -8.58 5.36 -4.12
CA LEU A 113 -8.01 4.03 -3.90
C LEU A 113 -9.05 2.92 -4.06
N ARG A 114 -10.29 3.24 -3.72
CA ARG A 114 -11.45 2.39 -4.00
C ARG A 114 -11.77 2.23 -5.47
N GLN A 115 -11.61 3.28 -6.25
CA GLN A 115 -12.07 3.35 -7.65
C GLN A 115 -10.93 3.12 -8.67
N GLY A 116 -9.68 3.18 -8.22
CA GLY A 116 -8.49 3.24 -9.06
C GLY A 116 -8.17 1.92 -9.75
N GLU A 117 -7.72 2.01 -11.00
CA GLU A 117 -7.29 0.85 -11.82
C GLU A 117 -6.26 -0.08 -11.14
N PRO A 118 -5.27 0.39 -10.34
CA PRO A 118 -4.33 -0.51 -9.67
C PRO A 118 -4.96 -1.44 -8.63
N PHE A 119 -6.03 -1.00 -7.95
CA PHE A 119 -6.82 -1.86 -7.08
C PHE A 119 -7.72 -2.79 -7.92
N ARG A 120 -8.31 -2.27 -9.01
CA ARG A 120 -9.17 -3.02 -9.95
C ARG A 120 -8.49 -4.18 -10.65
N LEU A 121 -7.39 -3.90 -11.32
CA LEU A 121 -6.67 -4.86 -12.16
C LEU A 121 -5.74 -5.73 -11.32
N GLY A 122 -5.25 -5.21 -10.20
CA GLY A 122 -4.39 -5.96 -9.29
C GLY A 122 -5.09 -7.12 -8.57
N TRP A 123 -6.39 -6.99 -8.32
CA TRP A 123 -7.25 -8.01 -7.69
C TRP A 123 -8.03 -8.85 -8.71
N ARG A 124 -8.51 -8.26 -9.80
CA ARG A 124 -9.20 -8.99 -10.88
C ARG A 124 -8.29 -9.68 -11.88
N GLY A 125 -6.98 -9.47 -11.76
CA GLY A 125 -5.96 -9.87 -12.73
C GLY A 125 -6.24 -11.24 -13.33
N ASP A 126 -6.79 -11.18 -14.53
CA ASP A 126 -7.03 -12.15 -15.59
C ASP A 126 -5.84 -13.10 -15.90
N GLY A 127 -4.74 -12.99 -15.14
CA GLY A 127 -3.63 -13.93 -15.08
C GLY A 127 -3.73 -14.84 -13.88
N ARG A 128 -4.67 -15.79 -13.89
CA ARG A 128 -4.50 -16.99 -13.05
C ARG A 128 -3.12 -17.57 -13.32
N MET A 129 -2.32 -17.70 -12.28
CA MET A 129 -1.07 -18.45 -12.41
C MET A 129 -1.43 -19.93 -12.57
N THR A 130 -1.45 -20.37 -13.83
CA THR A 130 -1.86 -21.73 -14.23
C THR A 130 -0.71 -22.75 -14.17
N THR A 131 0.53 -22.31 -13.94
CA THR A 131 1.68 -23.23 -13.85
C THR A 131 2.63 -22.84 -12.74
N PHE A 132 2.90 -23.77 -11.83
CA PHE A 132 4.02 -23.74 -10.90
C PHE A 132 5.25 -24.40 -11.55
N ASN A 133 6.34 -23.66 -11.70
CA ASN A 133 7.65 -24.24 -12.00
C ASN A 133 8.73 -23.42 -11.29
N GLY A 134 9.11 -23.86 -10.08
CA GLY A 134 10.07 -23.17 -9.21
C GLY A 134 11.41 -22.83 -9.89
N ARG A 135 11.80 -23.51 -10.99
CA ARG A 135 13.05 -23.22 -11.72
C ARG A 135 12.94 -22.10 -12.77
N ARG A 136 11.74 -21.65 -13.16
CA ARG A 136 11.53 -20.68 -14.27
C ARG A 136 10.54 -19.55 -13.95
N LEU A 137 10.27 -19.34 -12.66
CA LEU A 137 9.20 -18.47 -12.17
C LEU A 137 9.41 -16.99 -12.56
N VAL A 138 10.61 -16.45 -12.31
CA VAL A 138 11.01 -15.06 -12.64
C VAL A 138 10.85 -14.75 -14.13
N LYS A 139 11.22 -15.67 -15.02
CA LYS A 139 11.08 -15.48 -16.48
C LYS A 139 9.62 -15.57 -16.95
N THR A 140 8.73 -16.14 -16.16
CA THR A 140 7.33 -16.37 -16.53
C THR A 140 6.40 -15.31 -15.92
N VAL A 141 6.72 -14.84 -14.72
CA VAL A 141 6.07 -13.69 -14.08
C VAL A 141 6.50 -12.38 -14.75
N PHE A 142 7.78 -12.21 -15.11
CA PHE A 142 8.29 -10.99 -15.76
C PHE A 142 8.51 -11.16 -17.27
N LYS A 143 7.62 -11.89 -17.94
CA LYS A 143 7.84 -12.45 -19.29
C LYS A 143 7.70 -11.41 -20.42
N LYS A 144 8.60 -10.42 -20.43
CA LYS A 144 9.16 -9.67 -21.60
C LYS A 144 9.95 -8.48 -21.03
N ARG A 145 11.28 -8.51 -21.17
CA ARG A 145 12.26 -7.46 -20.78
C ARG A 145 12.07 -6.09 -21.47
N ARG A 146 10.86 -5.52 -21.52
CA ARG A 146 10.64 -4.18 -22.07
C ARG A 146 9.65 -3.31 -21.31
N ASN A 147 8.90 -3.86 -20.36
CA ASN A 147 7.99 -3.05 -19.55
C ASN A 147 8.35 -3.21 -18.08
N ALA A 148 8.90 -2.14 -17.50
CA ALA A 148 8.95 -1.92 -16.05
C ALA A 148 7.55 -1.98 -15.37
N GLY A 149 6.48 -2.18 -16.16
CA GLY A 149 5.09 -2.08 -15.72
C GLY A 149 4.56 -3.25 -14.88
N GLU A 150 5.27 -4.37 -14.72
CA GLU A 150 4.74 -5.52 -13.94
C GLU A 150 5.45 -5.70 -12.59
N LEU A 151 6.73 -5.34 -12.48
CA LEU A 151 7.50 -5.52 -11.25
C LEU A 151 7.02 -4.62 -10.11
N PHE A 152 6.66 -3.36 -10.42
CA PHE A 152 6.27 -2.38 -9.42
C PHE A 152 5.04 -2.81 -8.60
N GLU A 153 4.21 -3.71 -9.13
CA GLU A 153 3.00 -4.18 -8.44
C GLU A 153 3.31 -4.96 -7.16
N TYR A 154 4.47 -5.63 -7.13
CA TYR A 154 4.93 -6.42 -5.98
C TYR A 154 5.74 -5.59 -4.97
N LEU A 155 6.21 -4.41 -5.39
CA LEU A 155 7.03 -3.53 -4.56
C LEU A 155 6.15 -2.73 -3.59
N ASN A 156 6.74 -2.36 -2.45
CA ASN A 156 6.11 -1.60 -1.37
C ASN A 156 4.84 -2.27 -0.81
N LYS A 157 4.82 -3.60 -0.80
CA LYS A 157 3.79 -4.43 -0.15
C LYS A 157 4.39 -5.09 1.06
N GLU A 158 3.67 -5.10 2.18
CA GLU A 158 4.19 -5.74 3.40
C GLU A 158 4.10 -7.25 3.32
N ILE A 159 3.08 -7.80 2.65
CA ILE A 159 2.91 -9.24 2.51
C ILE A 159 2.32 -9.64 1.15
N MET A 160 2.40 -10.93 0.83
CA MET A 160 1.67 -11.56 -0.27
C MET A 160 0.42 -12.27 0.23
N ILE A 161 -0.64 -12.29 -0.59
CA ILE A 161 -1.86 -13.07 -0.33
C ILE A 161 -2.06 -14.08 -1.46
N TYR A 162 -2.11 -15.36 -1.12
CA TYR A 162 -2.27 -16.44 -2.07
C TYR A 162 -3.69 -16.99 -2.03
N PHE A 163 -4.37 -16.98 -3.17
CA PHE A 163 -5.68 -17.61 -3.32
C PHE A 163 -5.49 -19.02 -3.89
N GLN A 164 -5.87 -20.03 -3.09
CA GLN A 164 -5.79 -21.42 -3.48
C GLN A 164 -7.05 -21.84 -4.25
N GLY A 165 -6.85 -22.28 -5.50
CA GLY A 165 -7.89 -22.93 -6.29
C GLY A 165 -8.81 -21.97 -7.05
N ASP A 166 -9.68 -22.57 -7.87
CA ASP A 166 -10.76 -21.90 -8.57
C ASP A 166 -11.94 -21.76 -7.61
N SER A 167 -11.94 -20.73 -6.76
CA SER A 167 -13.18 -20.26 -6.15
C SER A 167 -14.05 -19.78 -7.32
N GLY A 168 -14.88 -20.67 -7.89
CA GLY A 168 -15.73 -20.40 -9.05
C GLY A 168 -16.73 -19.24 -8.88
N ASP A 169 -16.62 -18.47 -7.80
CA ASP A 169 -17.30 -17.22 -7.53
C ASP A 169 -16.29 -16.06 -7.44
N GLY A 170 -15.88 -15.53 -8.59
CA GLY A 170 -15.01 -14.35 -8.67
C GLY A 170 -15.57 -13.10 -7.97
N GLY A 171 -16.83 -13.11 -7.54
CA GLY A 171 -17.42 -12.08 -6.68
C GLY A 171 -16.94 -12.14 -5.22
N GLN A 172 -16.60 -13.33 -4.71
CA GLN A 172 -16.18 -13.54 -3.33
C GLN A 172 -14.74 -13.07 -3.09
N ASP A 173 -13.83 -13.36 -4.02
CA ASP A 173 -12.42 -12.92 -3.96
C ASP A 173 -12.31 -11.39 -4.01
N ASP A 174 -13.09 -10.75 -4.90
CA ASP A 174 -13.23 -9.29 -5.00
C ASP A 174 -13.72 -8.67 -3.68
N GLY A 175 -14.69 -9.32 -3.01
CA GLY A 175 -15.23 -8.86 -1.73
C GLY A 175 -14.22 -8.94 -0.59
N LEU A 176 -13.45 -10.04 -0.53
CA LEU A 176 -12.42 -10.26 0.48
C LEU A 176 -11.30 -9.22 0.37
N GLY A 177 -10.89 -8.87 -0.84
CA GLY A 177 -9.91 -7.80 -1.05
C GLY A 177 -10.37 -6.46 -0.53
N ARG A 178 -11.58 -6.04 -0.87
CA ARG A 178 -12.14 -4.78 -0.36
C ARG A 178 -12.17 -4.76 1.16
N TYR A 179 -12.52 -5.89 1.78
CA TYR A 179 -12.53 -6.03 3.23
C TYR A 179 -11.14 -5.84 3.84
N ILE A 180 -10.11 -6.50 3.30
CA ILE A 180 -8.72 -6.39 3.77
C ILE A 180 -8.21 -4.94 3.67
N TYR A 181 -8.44 -4.27 2.54
CA TYR A 181 -7.96 -2.90 2.36
C TYR A 181 -8.73 -1.90 3.21
N ARG A 182 -10.03 -2.12 3.44
CA ARG A 182 -10.81 -1.34 4.40
C ARG A 182 -10.23 -1.48 5.81
N GLU A 183 -9.95 -2.69 6.27
CA GLU A 183 -9.35 -2.90 7.59
C GLU A 183 -7.99 -2.21 7.70
N TRP A 184 -7.15 -2.31 6.67
CA TRP A 184 -5.88 -1.60 6.65
C TRP A 184 -6.03 -0.07 6.61
N LEU A 185 -7.00 0.48 5.88
CA LEU A 185 -7.34 1.90 5.90
C LEU A 185 -7.77 2.37 7.30
N ARG A 186 -8.56 1.57 8.01
CA ARG A 186 -8.99 1.86 9.39
C ARG A 186 -7.80 1.98 10.33
N LEU A 187 -6.79 1.12 10.19
CA LEU A 187 -5.56 1.17 10.99
C LEU A 187 -4.76 2.46 10.80
N HIS A 188 -4.97 3.14 9.67
CA HIS A 188 -4.39 4.45 9.37
C HIS A 188 -5.37 5.62 9.58
N GLY A 189 -6.54 5.40 10.18
CA GLY A 189 -7.56 6.44 10.34
C GLY A 189 -8.02 7.06 9.01
N GLY A 190 -8.01 6.27 7.92
CA GLY A 190 -8.34 6.73 6.57
C GLY A 190 -7.22 7.50 5.85
N ARG A 191 -6.01 7.62 6.44
CA ARG A 191 -4.87 8.35 5.87
C ARG A 191 -3.58 7.52 5.60
N PRO A 192 -3.61 6.33 4.96
CA PRO A 192 -2.40 5.51 4.78
C PRO A 192 -1.29 6.15 3.94
N PRO A 193 -0.01 5.81 4.16
CA PRO A 193 1.07 6.23 3.28
C PRO A 193 1.03 5.42 1.97
N PHE A 194 0.52 6.01 0.90
CA PHE A 194 0.37 5.35 -0.40
C PHE A 194 1.42 5.74 -1.44
N GLN A 195 2.36 6.60 -1.06
CA GLN A 195 3.43 7.00 -1.95
C GLN A 195 4.14 5.75 -2.47
N ARG A 196 4.41 5.74 -3.78
CA ARG A 196 5.18 4.71 -4.50
C ARG A 196 4.42 3.39 -4.61
N HIS A 197 3.10 3.44 -4.81
CA HIS A 197 2.23 2.25 -4.79
C HIS A 197 2.35 1.44 -3.49
N ARG A 198 2.60 2.12 -2.36
CA ARG A 198 2.60 1.44 -1.08
C ARG A 198 1.17 1.01 -0.75
N PHE A 199 0.99 -0.27 -0.49
CA PHE A 199 -0.28 -0.88 -0.11
C PHE A 199 0.00 -2.00 0.90
N PHE A 200 -1.03 -2.43 1.62
CA PHE A 200 -0.92 -3.54 2.57
C PHE A 200 -0.32 -4.81 1.93
N ALA A 201 -0.90 -5.27 0.82
CA ALA A 201 -0.56 -6.55 0.23
C ALA A 201 -0.75 -6.59 -1.30
N LYS A 202 -0.24 -7.65 -1.93
CA LYS A 202 -0.53 -8.01 -3.33
C LYS A 202 -1.14 -9.42 -3.39
N PRO A 203 -2.34 -9.59 -3.97
CA PRO A 203 -2.89 -10.93 -4.20
C PRO A 203 -2.23 -11.63 -5.40
N ILE A 204 -2.18 -12.96 -5.34
CA ILE A 204 -1.91 -13.86 -6.47
C ILE A 204 -2.95 -14.98 -6.44
N CYS A 205 -3.66 -15.16 -7.55
CA CYS A 205 -4.62 -16.25 -7.71
C CYS A 205 -4.02 -17.39 -8.53
N PHE A 206 -4.10 -18.60 -7.98
CA PHE A 206 -3.61 -19.80 -8.64
C PHE A 206 -4.76 -20.59 -9.28
N GLY A 207 -4.53 -21.08 -10.50
CA GLY A 207 -5.45 -22.05 -11.10
C GLY A 207 -5.31 -23.44 -10.47
N GLU A 208 -6.09 -24.40 -10.94
CA GLU A 208 -6.08 -25.81 -10.47
C GLU A 208 -4.69 -26.48 -10.46
N ARG A 209 -3.76 -25.98 -11.30
CA ARG A 209 -2.38 -26.47 -11.45
C ARG A 209 -1.33 -25.64 -10.68
N GLY A 210 -1.75 -24.72 -9.84
CA GLY A 210 -0.86 -23.96 -8.95
C GLY A 210 -0.57 -24.69 -7.64
N PRO A 211 0.18 -24.05 -6.72
CA PRO A 211 0.46 -24.55 -5.37
C PRO A 211 -0.81 -25.03 -4.66
N GLN A 212 -0.75 -26.22 -4.08
CA GLN A 212 -1.86 -26.79 -3.29
C GLN A 212 -1.44 -27.03 -1.84
N LEU A 213 -0.17 -27.37 -1.62
CA LEU A 213 0.38 -27.62 -0.30
C LEU A 213 1.02 -26.35 0.28
N LEU A 214 1.01 -26.19 1.59
CA LEU A 214 1.66 -25.09 2.31
C LEU A 214 3.16 -24.98 1.96
N GLN A 215 3.82 -26.13 1.79
CA GLN A 215 5.21 -26.18 1.33
C GLN A 215 5.38 -25.59 -0.08
N ASP A 216 4.45 -25.88 -1.01
CA ASP A 216 4.50 -25.33 -2.37
C ASP A 216 4.38 -23.79 -2.35
N PHE A 217 3.52 -23.26 -1.48
CA PHE A 217 3.39 -21.81 -1.27
C PHE A 217 4.67 -21.20 -0.71
N SER A 218 5.32 -21.85 0.27
CA SER A 218 6.58 -21.39 0.84
C SER A 218 7.71 -21.38 -0.21
N GLU A 219 7.84 -22.44 -1.00
CA GLU A 219 8.82 -22.54 -2.09
C GLU A 219 8.57 -21.48 -3.17
N PHE A 220 7.30 -21.26 -3.53
CA PHE A 220 6.89 -20.21 -4.45
C PHE A 220 7.27 -18.82 -3.93
N HIS A 221 6.92 -18.55 -2.68
CA HIS A 221 7.13 -17.26 -2.05
C HIS A 221 8.62 -16.91 -2.00
N GLN A 222 9.47 -17.86 -1.60
CA GLN A 222 10.92 -17.69 -1.60
C GLN A 222 11.46 -17.42 -3.01
N SER A 223 11.00 -18.17 -4.02
CA SER A 223 11.42 -17.95 -5.41
C SER A 223 11.00 -16.57 -5.95
N LEU A 224 9.81 -16.10 -5.57
CA LEU A 224 9.31 -14.79 -5.92
C LEU A 224 10.16 -13.70 -5.26
N TYR A 225 10.44 -13.82 -3.96
CA TYR A 225 11.29 -12.91 -3.21
C TYR A 225 12.69 -12.80 -3.83
N ASP A 226 13.36 -13.93 -4.07
CA ASP A 226 14.71 -13.97 -4.66
C ASP A 226 14.74 -13.31 -6.04
N GLY A 227 13.69 -13.58 -6.83
CA GLY A 227 13.51 -13.01 -8.17
C GLY A 227 13.36 -11.49 -8.14
N ILE A 228 12.47 -10.97 -7.30
CA ILE A 228 12.24 -9.52 -7.18
C ILE A 228 13.48 -8.84 -6.60
N SER A 229 14.08 -9.42 -5.55
CA SER A 229 15.26 -8.86 -4.88
C SER A 229 16.42 -8.68 -5.87
N THR A 230 16.61 -9.61 -6.80
CA THR A 230 17.65 -9.50 -7.85
C THR A 230 17.38 -8.36 -8.83
N GLU A 231 16.12 -7.99 -9.06
CA GLU A 231 15.74 -6.94 -10.01
C GLU A 231 15.73 -5.54 -9.36
N LEU A 232 15.75 -5.41 -8.03
CA LEU A 232 15.68 -4.11 -7.34
C LEU A 232 16.80 -3.14 -7.72
N ASP A 233 18.00 -3.67 -7.97
CA ASP A 233 19.19 -2.87 -8.28
C ASP A 233 19.37 -2.69 -9.80
N VAL A 234 18.47 -3.23 -10.63
CA VAL A 234 18.49 -3.06 -12.09
C VAL A 234 18.12 -1.63 -12.47
N LEU A 235 18.94 -1.00 -13.30
CA LEU A 235 18.68 0.34 -13.82
C LEU A 235 17.51 0.34 -14.80
N VAL A 236 16.50 1.16 -14.50
CA VAL A 236 15.29 1.33 -15.30
C VAL A 236 15.16 2.78 -15.75
N ASP A 237 14.78 2.96 -17.02
CA ASP A 237 14.31 4.25 -17.53
C ASP A 237 12.85 4.41 -17.12
N PHE A 238 12.60 5.21 -16.08
CA PHE A 238 11.24 5.50 -15.59
C PHE A 238 10.48 6.47 -16.51
N TYR A 239 11.15 7.04 -17.52
CA TYR A 239 10.58 7.99 -18.48
C TYR A 239 10.96 7.64 -19.92
N PRO A 240 10.57 6.45 -20.43
CA PRO A 240 10.95 6.03 -21.76
C PRO A 240 10.34 6.97 -22.82
N ALA A 241 11.17 7.47 -23.73
CA ALA A 241 10.70 8.19 -24.89
C ALA A 241 9.77 7.29 -25.72
N ARG A 242 8.60 7.79 -26.13
CA ARG A 242 7.67 7.01 -26.95
C ARG A 242 8.35 6.62 -28.27
N PRO A 243 8.11 5.40 -28.80
CA PRO A 243 8.39 5.13 -30.20
C PRO A 243 7.64 6.17 -31.04
N GLN A 244 8.34 6.87 -31.94
CA GLN A 244 7.68 7.76 -32.88
C GLN A 244 6.56 6.99 -33.61
N PRO A 245 5.36 7.57 -33.80
CA PRO A 245 4.38 6.97 -34.69
C PRO A 245 5.05 6.82 -36.05
N ARG A 246 5.07 5.60 -36.60
CA ARG A 246 5.44 5.39 -38.00
C ARG A 246 4.58 6.35 -38.83
N ALA A 247 5.25 7.15 -39.65
CA ALA A 247 4.71 8.31 -40.34
C ALA A 247 3.34 8.05 -40.99
N ARG A 248 2.49 9.09 -40.98
CA ARG A 248 1.21 9.30 -41.72
C ARG A 248 -0.05 9.51 -40.87
N VAL A 249 0.04 10.12 -39.70
CA VAL A 249 -1.12 10.83 -39.12
C VAL A 249 -0.69 12.26 -38.81
N LYS A 250 -1.39 13.23 -39.40
CA LYS A 250 -1.15 14.67 -39.19
C LYS A 250 -1.14 14.98 -37.68
N PRO A 251 -0.24 15.83 -37.18
CA PRO A 251 -0.12 16.12 -35.77
C PRO A 251 -1.32 16.97 -35.33
N LYS A 252 -2.40 16.33 -34.88
CA LYS A 252 -3.36 16.99 -34.00
C LYS A 252 -2.65 17.14 -32.67
N SER A 253 -2.31 18.38 -32.32
CA SER A 253 -1.74 18.85 -31.04
C SER A 253 -0.91 17.81 -30.30
N ILE A 254 0.42 17.97 -30.31
CA ILE A 254 1.29 17.34 -29.33
C ILE A 254 0.91 17.92 -27.96
N THR A 255 -0.19 17.44 -27.37
CA THR A 255 -0.32 17.42 -25.94
C THR A 255 0.78 16.49 -25.50
N HIS A 256 1.89 17.06 -25.04
CA HIS A 256 2.81 16.35 -24.17
C HIS A 256 1.94 15.68 -23.12
N LYS A 257 1.65 14.38 -23.24
CA LYS A 257 1.22 13.62 -22.08
C LYS A 257 2.43 13.67 -21.17
N ARG A 258 2.43 14.67 -20.27
CA ARG A 258 3.33 14.79 -19.13
C ARG A 258 3.37 13.42 -18.48
N PRO A 259 4.49 13.02 -17.84
CA PRO A 259 4.47 11.79 -17.07
C PRO A 259 3.19 11.83 -16.22
N ILE A 260 2.37 10.78 -16.36
CA ILE A 260 1.17 10.55 -15.54
C ILE A 260 1.57 10.52 -14.05
N PHE A 261 2.87 10.34 -13.84
CA PHE A 261 3.67 10.08 -12.67
C PHE A 261 4.35 11.39 -12.22
N GLY A 262 4.49 11.57 -10.91
CA GLY A 262 4.97 12.79 -10.25
C GLY A 262 6.33 13.35 -10.73
N PRO A 263 6.83 14.42 -10.09
CA PRO A 263 7.87 15.26 -10.66
C PRO A 263 9.15 14.49 -10.95
N ARG A 264 9.87 14.99 -11.95
CA ARG A 264 11.04 14.34 -12.52
C ARG A 264 12.09 14.14 -11.42
N PRO A 265 12.46 12.90 -11.05
CA PRO A 265 13.69 12.70 -10.31
C PRO A 265 14.83 13.33 -11.13
N SER A 266 15.87 13.79 -10.43
CA SER A 266 17.07 14.34 -11.07
C SER A 266 17.70 13.35 -12.08
N LYS A 267 17.37 12.05 -11.95
CA LYS A 267 17.87 10.95 -12.78
C LYS A 267 16.73 10.20 -13.44
N ARG A 268 16.71 10.24 -14.78
CA ARG A 268 15.78 9.49 -15.64
C ARG A 268 16.00 7.97 -15.54
N ILE A 269 17.26 7.56 -15.44
CA ILE A 269 17.69 6.16 -15.34
C ILE A 269 18.29 5.97 -13.95
N GLN A 270 17.69 5.10 -13.15
CA GLN A 270 18.14 4.75 -11.81
C GLN A 270 17.58 3.37 -11.43
N SER A 271 18.07 2.78 -10.34
CA SER A 271 17.53 1.50 -9.85
C SER A 271 16.13 1.67 -9.25
N TRP A 272 15.40 0.58 -9.04
CA TRP A 272 14.13 0.62 -8.31
C TRP A 272 14.34 1.11 -6.88
N ARG A 273 15.41 0.65 -6.23
CA ARG A 273 15.79 1.05 -4.87
C ARG A 273 16.09 2.53 -4.76
N ASP A 274 16.88 3.08 -5.69
CA ASP A 274 17.18 4.53 -5.73
C ASP A 274 15.91 5.36 -6.02
N HIS A 275 14.97 4.77 -6.77
CA HIS A 275 13.65 5.35 -6.98
C HIS A 275 12.73 5.20 -5.74
N GLY A 276 13.18 4.51 -4.69
CA GLY A 276 12.44 4.24 -3.44
C GLY A 276 11.32 3.21 -3.57
N PHE A 277 11.41 2.31 -4.55
CA PHE A 277 10.68 1.06 -4.51
C PHE A 277 11.51 0.02 -3.76
N VAL A 278 10.92 -0.60 -2.75
CA VAL A 278 11.56 -1.62 -1.92
C VAL A 278 10.65 -2.83 -1.77
N LEU A 279 11.21 -3.97 -1.33
CA LEU A 279 10.40 -5.04 -0.76
C LEU A 279 9.95 -4.60 0.65
N GLY A 280 8.69 -4.86 1.00
CA GLY A 280 8.18 -4.52 2.34
C GLY A 280 8.93 -5.30 3.41
N HIS A 281 8.90 -4.78 4.63
CA HIS A 281 9.73 -5.33 5.71
C HIS A 281 9.30 -6.74 6.09
N LEU A 282 8.00 -7.01 6.07
CA LEU A 282 7.45 -8.34 6.39
C LEU A 282 7.39 -9.27 5.17
N PHE A 283 7.73 -8.78 3.98
CA PHE A 283 7.45 -9.47 2.72
C PHE A 283 8.09 -10.84 2.71
N GLN A 284 9.34 -10.95 3.15
CA GLN A 284 10.13 -12.19 3.16
C GLN A 284 9.75 -13.16 4.28
N ALA A 285 9.19 -12.67 5.38
CA ALA A 285 9.00 -13.43 6.61
C ALA A 285 7.60 -14.06 6.73
N LEU A 286 6.60 -13.43 6.10
CA LEU A 286 5.19 -13.73 6.36
C LEU A 286 4.34 -13.59 5.09
N TYR A 287 3.42 -14.52 4.89
CA TYR A 287 2.39 -14.42 3.86
C TYR A 287 1.03 -14.93 4.35
N MET A 288 -0.02 -14.59 3.61
CA MET A 288 -1.38 -15.07 3.85
C MET A 288 -1.81 -16.08 2.79
N VAL A 289 -2.62 -17.05 3.19
CA VAL A 289 -3.31 -17.97 2.27
C VAL A 289 -4.81 -17.91 2.51
N VAL A 290 -5.54 -17.75 1.41
CA VAL A 290 -6.99 -17.85 1.29
C VAL A 290 -7.24 -19.24 0.68
N ASP A 291 -7.63 -20.20 1.52
CA ASP A 291 -7.81 -21.60 1.13
C ASP A 291 -9.27 -22.00 0.90
N ASP A 292 -9.55 -23.29 0.74
CA ASP A 292 -10.91 -23.80 0.53
C ASP A 292 -11.78 -23.73 1.81
N GLN A 293 -11.20 -23.40 2.95
CA GLN A 293 -11.87 -23.29 4.25
C GLN A 293 -12.09 -21.85 4.70
N VAL A 294 -12.08 -20.90 3.76
CA VAL A 294 -12.28 -19.48 4.04
C VAL A 294 -13.55 -19.21 4.84
N ARG A 295 -14.60 -20.01 4.71
CA ARG A 295 -15.80 -19.88 5.56
C ARG A 295 -15.84 -20.99 6.59
N THR A 296 -15.86 -20.62 7.88
CA THR A 296 -16.26 -21.54 8.94
C THR A 296 -17.72 -21.91 8.69
N GLY A 297 -18.01 -23.20 8.55
CA GLY A 297 -19.27 -23.77 8.00
C GLY A 297 -20.58 -23.48 8.73
N ASN A 298 -20.65 -22.48 9.59
CA ASN A 298 -21.91 -21.92 10.03
C ASN A 298 -22.23 -20.73 9.13
N GLU A 299 -23.11 -20.93 8.15
CA GLU A 299 -24.08 -19.88 7.84
C GLU A 299 -24.96 -19.68 9.08
N GLU A 300 -24.39 -19.09 10.14
CA GLU A 300 -25.19 -18.44 11.15
C GLU A 300 -26.08 -17.47 10.38
N LYS A 301 -27.38 -17.78 10.40
CA LYS A 301 -28.38 -17.01 9.68
C LYS A 301 -28.22 -15.57 10.14
N TYR A 302 -27.59 -14.75 9.31
CA TYR A 302 -27.63 -13.31 9.51
C TYR A 302 -29.09 -12.94 9.74
N ARG A 303 -29.33 -12.08 10.73
CA ARG A 303 -30.69 -11.72 11.18
C ARG A 303 -31.56 -11.40 9.97
N ALA A 304 -32.83 -11.82 9.98
CA ALA A 304 -33.73 -11.47 8.89
C ALA A 304 -33.95 -9.95 8.83
N LYS A 305 -34.07 -9.41 7.61
CA LYS A 305 -34.40 -7.99 7.39
C LYS A 305 -35.76 -7.67 8.02
N LEU A 306 -35.82 -6.62 8.82
CA LEU A 306 -37.09 -6.13 9.35
C LEU A 306 -37.84 -5.30 8.27
N PRO A 307 -39.19 -5.29 8.25
CA PRO A 307 -39.96 -4.62 7.21
C PRO A 307 -39.68 -3.12 7.04
N HIS A 308 -39.25 -2.44 8.11
CA HIS A 308 -38.98 -1.00 8.16
C HIS A 308 -37.51 -0.65 7.89
N GLU A 309 -36.62 -1.64 7.75
CA GLU A 309 -35.22 -1.38 7.48
C GLU A 309 -35.00 -1.02 6.02
N ASP A 310 -34.03 -0.13 5.79
CA ASP A 310 -33.54 0.14 4.45
C ASP A 310 -32.92 -1.14 3.86
N GLY A 311 -33.37 -1.54 2.65
CA GLY A 311 -32.92 -2.76 2.00
C GLY A 311 -31.46 -2.73 1.58
N LEU A 312 -30.95 -1.55 1.21
CA LEU A 312 -29.56 -1.36 0.83
C LEU A 312 -28.66 -1.42 2.06
N LEU A 313 -29.05 -0.77 3.16
CA LEU A 313 -28.31 -0.79 4.43
C LEU A 313 -28.22 -2.21 4.97
N TYR A 314 -29.36 -2.93 5.05
CA TYR A 314 -29.39 -4.33 5.49
C TYR A 314 -28.47 -5.22 4.65
N THR A 315 -28.51 -5.06 3.31
CA THR A 315 -27.66 -5.86 2.41
C THR A 315 -26.19 -5.55 2.64
N HIS A 316 -25.86 -4.28 2.90
CA HIS A 316 -24.50 -3.85 3.20
C HIS A 316 -23.99 -4.45 4.51
N GLU A 317 -24.76 -4.34 5.60
CA GLU A 317 -24.40 -4.97 6.88
C GLU A 317 -24.23 -6.49 6.74
N ARG A 318 -25.11 -7.16 5.99
CA ARG A 318 -25.02 -8.60 5.74
C ARG A 318 -23.75 -8.97 4.96
N CYS A 319 -23.40 -8.21 3.93
CA CYS A 319 -22.17 -8.43 3.17
C CYS A 319 -20.93 -8.26 4.06
N GLU A 320 -20.90 -7.21 4.89
CA GLU A 320 -19.79 -7.00 5.82
C GLU A 320 -19.70 -8.09 6.88
N TYR A 321 -20.85 -8.53 7.42
CA TYR A 321 -20.91 -9.67 8.32
C TYR A 321 -20.32 -10.92 7.67
N ASN A 322 -20.76 -11.27 6.47
CA ASN A 322 -20.27 -12.45 5.77
C ASN A 322 -18.75 -12.41 5.56
N LEU A 323 -18.21 -11.26 5.14
CA LEU A 323 -16.77 -11.08 4.94
C LEU A 323 -15.99 -11.10 6.28
N SER A 324 -16.60 -10.63 7.37
CA SER A 324 -16.00 -10.69 8.71
C SER A 324 -15.90 -12.10 9.29
N GLN A 325 -16.67 -13.05 8.75
CA GLN A 325 -16.57 -14.47 9.10
C GLN A 325 -15.54 -15.21 8.24
N CYS A 326 -14.96 -14.56 7.22
CA CYS A 326 -13.91 -15.17 6.43
C CYS A 326 -12.64 -15.38 7.27
N THR A 327 -11.98 -16.50 7.04
CA THR A 327 -10.73 -16.89 7.69
C THR A 327 -9.63 -17.04 6.67
N VAL A 328 -8.39 -16.86 7.13
CA VAL A 328 -7.17 -17.00 6.35
C VAL A 328 -6.12 -17.71 7.19
N LEU A 329 -5.11 -18.26 6.51
CA LEU A 329 -3.90 -18.76 7.15
C LEU A 329 -2.85 -17.65 7.16
N LEU A 330 -2.24 -17.41 8.31
CA LEU A 330 -0.96 -16.71 8.43
C LEU A 330 0.15 -17.76 8.46
N VAL A 331 1.13 -17.61 7.59
CA VAL A 331 2.21 -18.61 7.43
C VAL A 331 3.57 -17.92 7.51
N LYS A 332 4.40 -18.36 8.46
CA LYS A 332 5.81 -17.97 8.53
C LYS A 332 6.61 -18.69 7.47
N THR A 333 7.53 -17.99 6.82
CA THR A 333 8.45 -18.58 5.83
C THR A 333 9.64 -19.27 6.48
N GLY A 334 9.92 -18.98 7.76
CA GLY A 334 11.14 -19.35 8.46
C GLY A 334 12.34 -18.45 8.13
N ASN A 335 12.16 -17.42 7.30
CA ASN A 335 13.20 -16.46 6.92
C ASN A 335 12.96 -15.10 7.59
N GLU A 336 13.42 -14.98 8.82
CA GLU A 336 13.14 -13.85 9.73
C GLU A 336 14.41 -13.12 10.18
N ALA A 337 15.55 -13.40 9.53
CA ALA A 337 16.87 -12.91 9.96
C ALA A 337 17.03 -11.38 9.90
N HIS A 338 16.18 -10.70 9.13
CA HIS A 338 16.16 -9.24 8.99
C HIS A 338 15.22 -8.55 9.98
N LEU A 339 14.39 -9.30 10.71
CA LEU A 339 13.50 -8.77 11.74
C LEU A 339 14.28 -8.51 13.03
N HIS A 340 13.84 -7.53 13.82
CA HIS A 340 14.39 -7.30 15.15
C HIS A 340 14.07 -8.47 16.09
N SER A 341 12.87 -9.04 15.97
CA SER A 341 12.45 -10.22 16.72
C SER A 341 11.72 -11.21 15.83
N PRO A 342 11.89 -12.53 16.04
CA PRO A 342 11.09 -13.53 15.35
C PRO A 342 9.60 -13.28 15.54
N ILE A 343 8.80 -13.52 14.50
CA ILE A 343 7.34 -13.38 14.58
C ILE A 343 6.84 -14.42 15.57
N SER A 344 5.95 -14.02 16.47
CA SER A 344 5.29 -14.91 17.40
C SER A 344 3.78 -14.82 17.24
N PHE A 345 3.13 -15.97 17.08
CA PHE A 345 1.66 -16.06 17.09
C PHE A 345 1.09 -16.22 18.51
N GLN A 346 1.93 -16.21 19.55
CA GLN A 346 1.50 -16.43 20.93
C GLN A 346 0.40 -15.46 21.36
N SER A 347 0.46 -14.19 20.96
CA SER A 347 -0.60 -13.21 21.26
C SER A 347 -1.96 -13.59 20.68
N LEU A 348 -1.99 -14.29 19.55
CA LEU A 348 -3.23 -14.79 18.94
C LEU A 348 -3.77 -16.00 19.72
N PHE A 349 -2.90 -16.89 20.20
CA PHE A 349 -3.27 -18.02 21.04
C PHE A 349 -3.79 -17.56 22.40
N ASP A 350 -3.06 -16.66 23.07
CA ASP A 350 -3.44 -16.13 24.39
C ASP A 350 -4.79 -15.41 24.36
N ALA A 351 -5.10 -14.74 23.24
CA ALA A 351 -6.37 -14.07 23.02
C ALA A 351 -7.51 -15.01 22.57
N GLY A 352 -7.24 -16.30 22.36
CA GLY A 352 -8.22 -17.27 21.87
C GLY A 352 -8.73 -16.97 20.45
N LEU A 353 -7.92 -16.30 19.63
CA LEU A 353 -8.27 -15.88 18.27
C LEU A 353 -7.90 -16.91 17.20
N VAL A 354 -7.05 -17.89 17.55
CA VAL A 354 -6.62 -18.96 16.65
C VAL A 354 -7.72 -20.00 16.50
N LEU A 355 -8.03 -20.33 15.24
CA LEU A 355 -8.97 -21.37 14.84
C LEU A 355 -8.20 -22.61 14.39
N ASP A 356 -8.89 -23.75 14.31
CA ASP A 356 -8.31 -24.96 13.76
C ASP A 356 -7.87 -24.75 12.30
N VAL A 357 -6.61 -25.05 12.00
CA VAL A 357 -6.08 -24.98 10.64
C VAL A 357 -6.81 -25.98 9.73
N ASN A 358 -7.14 -27.18 10.27
CA ASN A 358 -7.91 -28.25 9.63
C ASN A 358 -7.45 -28.60 8.20
N ARG A 359 -6.14 -28.58 7.96
CA ARG A 359 -5.54 -28.94 6.66
C ARG A 359 -4.83 -30.28 6.72
N GLN A 360 -5.01 -31.11 5.69
CA GLN A 360 -4.39 -32.44 5.61
C GLN A 360 -2.86 -32.38 5.51
N ASP A 361 -2.33 -31.33 4.90
CA ASP A 361 -0.90 -31.09 4.73
C ASP A 361 -0.25 -30.40 5.94
N TYR A 362 -1.04 -30.05 6.96
CA TYR A 362 -0.56 -29.50 8.22
C TYR A 362 -0.68 -30.55 9.34
N LYS A 363 0.46 -31.00 9.86
CA LYS A 363 0.51 -32.09 10.87
C LYS A 363 0.59 -31.59 12.32
N GLY A 364 0.29 -30.31 12.60
CA GLY A 364 0.27 -29.74 13.95
C GLY A 364 1.61 -29.77 14.71
N ALA A 365 2.71 -30.18 14.08
CA ALA A 365 3.99 -30.40 14.76
C ALA A 365 4.71 -29.10 15.17
N ALA A 366 4.23 -27.95 14.70
CA ALA A 366 4.75 -26.63 15.00
C ALA A 366 3.58 -25.63 14.98
N GLU A 367 2.89 -25.52 16.13
CA GLU A 367 1.75 -24.59 16.35
C GLU A 367 2.14 -23.13 16.10
N ASP A 368 3.43 -22.82 16.03
CA ASP A 368 3.97 -21.49 15.82
C ASP A 368 4.24 -21.13 14.35
N VAL A 369 4.12 -22.05 13.38
CA VAL A 369 4.47 -21.78 11.97
C VAL A 369 3.26 -21.33 11.14
N VAL A 370 2.08 -21.90 11.43
CA VAL A 370 0.84 -21.61 10.70
C VAL A 370 -0.30 -21.48 11.67
N VAL A 371 -1.08 -20.41 11.56
CA VAL A 371 -2.33 -20.22 12.32
C VAL A 371 -3.47 -19.83 11.39
N ARG A 372 -4.67 -20.34 11.67
CA ARG A 372 -5.90 -19.86 11.05
C ARG A 372 -6.53 -18.80 11.93
N VAL A 373 -6.89 -17.66 11.35
CA VAL A 373 -7.57 -16.57 12.05
C VAL A 373 -8.60 -15.90 11.14
N LYS A 374 -9.47 -15.06 11.71
CA LYS A 374 -10.31 -14.16 10.92
C LYS A 374 -9.48 -13.15 10.15
N VAL A 375 -10.00 -12.67 9.03
CA VAL A 375 -9.28 -11.75 8.14
C VAL A 375 -8.89 -10.43 8.82
N ASP A 376 -9.81 -9.83 9.59
CA ASP A 376 -9.51 -8.59 10.32
C ASP A 376 -8.43 -8.80 11.38
N VAL A 377 -8.45 -9.95 12.07
CA VAL A 377 -7.40 -10.35 13.01
C VAL A 377 -6.05 -10.49 12.30
N ALA A 378 -6.01 -11.12 11.12
CA ALA A 378 -4.78 -11.25 10.34
C ALA A 378 -4.20 -9.88 9.92
N VAL A 379 -5.05 -8.97 9.44
CA VAL A 379 -4.63 -7.62 9.03
C VAL A 379 -4.08 -6.83 10.22
N ARG A 380 -4.75 -6.89 11.38
CA ARG A 380 -4.27 -6.25 12.62
C ARG A 380 -2.96 -6.85 13.10
N PHE A 381 -2.83 -8.17 13.08
CA PHE A 381 -1.59 -8.83 13.48
C PHE A 381 -0.38 -8.38 12.64
N VAL A 382 -0.51 -8.39 11.31
CA VAL A 382 0.55 -7.91 10.40
C VAL A 382 0.92 -6.46 10.69
N TRP A 383 -0.08 -5.62 10.95
CA TRP A 383 0.13 -4.23 11.32
C TRP A 383 0.87 -4.08 12.65
N ASP A 384 0.49 -4.83 13.68
CA ASP A 384 1.12 -4.77 14.99
C ASP A 384 2.59 -5.22 14.92
N VAL A 385 2.90 -6.29 14.18
CA VAL A 385 4.27 -6.73 13.92
C VAL A 385 5.07 -5.61 13.24
N LEU A 386 4.52 -4.97 12.21
CA LEU A 386 5.18 -3.86 11.52
C LEU A 386 5.44 -2.67 12.47
N ARG A 387 4.51 -2.38 13.39
CA ARG A 387 4.65 -1.30 14.38
C ARG A 387 5.73 -1.60 15.41
N GLU A 388 5.85 -2.83 15.88
CA GLU A 388 6.93 -3.23 16.78
C GLU A 388 8.28 -3.15 16.08
N GLU A 389 8.39 -3.61 14.84
CA GLU A 389 9.61 -3.46 14.04
C GLU A 389 9.97 -1.99 13.81
N GLN A 390 9.00 -1.11 13.54
CA GLN A 390 9.22 0.34 13.45
C GLN A 390 9.67 0.98 14.78
N LYS A 391 9.24 0.45 15.93
CA LYS A 391 9.71 0.94 17.24
C LYS A 391 11.14 0.51 17.51
N ALA A 392 11.51 -0.71 17.11
CA ALA A 392 12.81 -1.29 17.39
C ALA A 392 13.90 -0.87 16.39
N LEU A 393 13.55 -0.67 15.11
CA LEU A 393 14.49 -0.41 14.03
C LEU A 393 14.41 1.05 13.56
N GLU A 394 15.49 1.80 13.85
CA GLU A 394 15.58 3.23 13.55
C GLU A 394 15.32 3.55 12.07
N ASN A 395 15.90 2.76 11.16
CA ASN A 395 15.76 2.96 9.72
C ASN A 395 14.31 2.80 9.25
N LEU A 396 13.54 1.86 9.84
CA LEU A 396 12.12 1.69 9.52
C LEU A 396 11.30 2.84 10.07
N ARG A 397 11.61 3.29 11.29
CA ARG A 397 10.97 4.45 11.91
C ARG A 397 11.13 5.70 11.06
N GLN A 398 12.37 5.98 10.64
CA GLN A 398 12.70 7.12 9.79
C GLN A 398 12.01 7.02 8.43
N ALA A 399 11.99 5.84 7.81
CA ALA A 399 11.30 5.64 6.53
C ALA A 399 9.79 5.85 6.64
N ALA A 400 9.15 5.37 7.73
CA ALA A 400 7.74 5.59 7.99
C ALA A 400 7.44 7.09 8.24
N GLN A 401 8.28 7.75 9.04
CA GLN A 401 8.15 9.19 9.33
C GLN A 401 8.30 10.03 8.06
N ALA A 402 9.28 9.73 7.20
CA ALA A 402 9.48 10.44 5.93
C ALA A 402 8.26 10.32 5.00
N LEU A 403 7.53 9.21 5.03
CA LEU A 403 6.30 9.06 4.26
C LEU A 403 5.15 9.89 4.82
N VAL A 404 5.05 10.03 6.15
CA VAL A 404 4.07 10.93 6.78
C VAL A 404 4.39 12.38 6.43
N GLU A 405 5.64 12.79 6.57
CA GLU A 405 6.09 14.14 6.20
C GLU A 405 5.87 14.45 4.72
N GLU A 406 6.15 13.51 3.81
CA GLU A 406 5.86 13.66 2.38
C GLU A 406 4.35 13.85 2.15
N GLN A 407 3.50 13.13 2.88
CA GLN A 407 2.03 13.22 2.77
C GLN A 407 1.51 14.59 3.26
N GLU A 408 1.96 15.03 4.42
CA GLU A 408 1.59 16.32 5.02
C GLU A 408 2.06 17.49 4.14
N GLU A 409 3.26 17.39 3.58
CA GLU A 409 3.80 18.38 2.67
C GLU A 409 2.96 18.50 1.38
N LEU A 410 2.51 17.37 0.83
CA LEU A 410 1.63 17.34 -0.34
C LEU A 410 0.26 17.94 -0.04
N CYS A 411 -0.31 17.59 1.13
CA CYS A 411 -1.57 18.16 1.59
C CYS A 411 -1.46 19.69 1.69
N ARG A 412 -0.43 20.18 2.39
CA ARG A 412 -0.19 21.62 2.58
C ARG A 412 -0.07 22.36 1.26
N LYS A 413 0.76 21.87 0.33
CA LYS A 413 0.91 22.46 -1.01
C LYS A 413 -0.40 22.48 -1.79
N TRP A 414 -1.20 21.41 -1.70
CA TRP A 414 -2.50 21.34 -2.35
C TRP A 414 -3.48 22.38 -1.77
N VAL A 415 -3.55 22.48 -0.44
CA VAL A 415 -4.39 23.48 0.25
C VAL A 415 -3.98 24.90 -0.14
N GLU A 416 -2.68 25.21 -0.11
CA GLU A 416 -2.16 26.53 -0.50
C GLU A 416 -2.57 26.90 -1.93
N LYS A 417 -2.46 25.96 -2.85
CA LYS A 417 -2.82 26.13 -4.26
C LYS A 417 -4.32 26.36 -4.46
N VAL A 418 -5.17 25.59 -3.78
CA VAL A 418 -6.63 25.78 -3.83
C VAL A 418 -7.00 27.15 -3.29
N MET A 419 -6.42 27.55 -2.15
CA MET A 419 -6.65 28.87 -1.56
C MET A 419 -6.14 30.01 -2.45
N GLU A 420 -5.00 29.84 -3.12
CA GLU A 420 -4.48 30.82 -4.09
C GLU A 420 -5.40 30.99 -5.29
N HIS A 421 -5.88 29.89 -5.87
CA HIS A 421 -6.83 29.94 -6.96
C HIS A 421 -8.16 30.58 -6.54
N ALA A 422 -8.68 30.23 -5.35
CA ALA A 422 -9.89 30.81 -4.80
C ALA A 422 -9.77 32.33 -4.51
N ARG A 423 -8.57 32.85 -4.22
CA ARG A 423 -8.34 34.31 -4.16
C ARG A 423 -8.52 34.99 -5.53
N GLY A 424 -8.25 34.27 -6.61
CA GLY A 424 -8.40 34.78 -7.98
C GLY A 424 -9.83 34.70 -8.51
N VAL A 425 -10.54 33.61 -8.22
CA VAL A 425 -11.89 33.35 -8.79
C VAL A 425 -13.04 33.60 -7.79
N GLY A 426 -12.76 33.64 -6.50
CA GLY A 426 -13.75 33.72 -5.42
C GLY A 426 -13.91 32.38 -4.68
N ILE A 427 -14.11 32.46 -3.35
CA ILE A 427 -14.27 31.29 -2.47
C ILE A 427 -15.54 30.49 -2.78
N GLU A 428 -16.62 31.15 -3.21
CA GLU A 428 -17.86 30.47 -3.62
C GLU A 428 -17.79 29.94 -5.06
N GLU A 429 -16.86 30.43 -5.88
CA GLU A 429 -16.73 30.01 -7.29
C GLU A 429 -15.82 28.78 -7.44
N ASN A 430 -14.86 28.62 -6.54
CA ASN A 430 -14.01 27.43 -6.50
C ASN A 430 -14.71 26.27 -5.79
N GLY A 431 -14.82 25.12 -6.47
CA GLY A 431 -15.60 23.98 -5.98
C GLY A 431 -15.09 23.40 -4.65
N TYR A 432 -13.79 23.33 -4.42
CA TYR A 432 -13.26 22.81 -3.15
C TYR A 432 -13.51 23.76 -2.00
N THR A 433 -13.31 25.06 -2.20
CA THR A 433 -13.59 26.04 -1.14
C THR A 433 -15.08 26.20 -0.89
N TRP A 434 -15.92 26.09 -1.92
CA TRP A 434 -17.38 26.08 -1.80
C TRP A 434 -17.86 24.99 -0.83
N VAL A 435 -17.35 23.76 -0.96
CA VAL A 435 -17.71 22.67 -0.05
C VAL A 435 -17.05 22.86 1.32
N ALA A 436 -15.79 23.31 1.38
CA ALA A 436 -15.06 23.51 2.63
C ALA A 436 -15.74 24.56 3.53
N VAL A 437 -16.22 25.67 2.97
CA VAL A 437 -16.98 26.70 3.70
C VAL A 437 -18.23 26.12 4.33
N ARG A 438 -19.00 25.31 3.59
CA ARG A 438 -20.24 24.72 4.06
C ARG A 438 -20.00 23.67 5.15
N ARG A 439 -18.96 22.85 4.98
CA ARG A 439 -18.50 21.91 6.01
C ARG A 439 -18.06 22.62 7.29
N ALA A 440 -17.27 23.70 7.17
CA ALA A 440 -16.82 24.50 8.29
C ALA A 440 -18.00 25.13 9.05
N ARG A 441 -18.98 25.70 8.35
CA ARG A 441 -20.21 26.26 8.95
C ARG A 441 -21.03 25.20 9.67
N ALA A 442 -21.22 24.03 9.04
CA ALA A 442 -21.92 22.93 9.68
C ALA A 442 -21.21 22.48 10.96
N ARG A 443 -19.88 22.36 10.91
CA ARG A 443 -19.07 21.95 12.07
C ARG A 443 -19.13 22.95 13.22
N LEU A 444 -19.20 24.26 12.94
CA LEU A 444 -19.40 25.28 13.98
C LEU A 444 -20.72 25.08 14.75
N ASN A 445 -21.72 24.50 14.11
CA ASN A 445 -23.01 24.16 14.74
C ASN A 445 -23.06 22.73 15.30
N GLY A 446 -21.95 21.98 15.28
CA GLY A 446 -21.93 20.57 15.66
C GLY A 446 -22.66 19.65 14.67
N GLU A 447 -22.89 20.11 13.44
CA GLU A 447 -23.57 19.38 12.37
C GLU A 447 -22.58 18.94 11.28
N ALA A 448 -23.02 18.01 10.43
CA ALA A 448 -22.33 17.67 9.19
C ALA A 448 -23.06 18.31 8.01
N PHE A 449 -22.29 18.83 7.04
CA PHE A 449 -22.84 19.30 5.77
C PHE A 449 -23.12 18.12 4.84
N LYS A 450 -22.20 17.15 4.79
CA LYS A 450 -22.33 15.94 3.95
C LYS A 450 -22.45 14.69 4.80
N TYR A 451 -23.26 13.74 4.34
CA TYR A 451 -23.38 12.40 4.95
C TYR A 451 -22.02 11.71 5.11
N CYS A 452 -21.11 11.88 4.14
CA CYS A 452 -19.77 11.26 4.17
C CYS A 452 -18.85 11.77 5.29
N GLN A 453 -19.18 12.90 5.94
CA GLN A 453 -18.43 13.37 7.12
C GLN A 453 -18.77 12.55 8.38
N VAL A 454 -19.97 11.95 8.42
CA VAL A 454 -20.44 11.09 9.52
C VAL A 454 -20.19 9.62 9.21
N HIS A 455 -20.42 9.23 7.95
CA HIS A 455 -20.24 7.87 7.47
C HIS A 455 -19.29 7.89 6.26
N PRO A 456 -17.97 7.87 6.49
CA PRO A 456 -17.00 7.96 5.42
C PRO A 456 -17.18 6.84 4.42
N TRP A 457 -17.21 7.18 3.13
CA TRP A 457 -17.51 6.20 2.08
C TRP A 457 -16.53 5.03 2.08
N TRP A 458 -15.28 5.26 2.48
CA TRP A 458 -14.24 4.23 2.55
C TRP A 458 -14.49 3.17 3.62
N GLU A 459 -15.35 3.43 4.63
CA GLU A 459 -15.74 2.44 5.63
C GLU A 459 -16.76 1.42 5.11
N SER A 460 -17.54 1.76 4.09
CA SER A 460 -18.54 0.85 3.54
C SER A 460 -17.93 -0.01 2.45
N VAL A 461 -17.78 -1.33 2.68
CA VAL A 461 -17.27 -2.29 1.67
C VAL A 461 -18.09 -2.28 0.39
N LYS A 462 -19.41 -2.11 0.50
CA LYS A 462 -20.30 -2.02 -0.65
C LYS A 462 -19.96 -0.83 -1.53
N ASN A 463 -19.65 0.32 -0.93
CA ASN A 463 -19.30 1.50 -1.69
C ASN A 463 -17.99 1.31 -2.50
N TRP A 464 -17.16 0.29 -2.22
CA TRP A 464 -16.04 -0.11 -3.09
C TRP A 464 -16.54 -0.79 -4.39
N GLU A 465 -17.76 -0.45 -4.82
CA GLU A 465 -18.47 -0.98 -5.99
C GLU A 465 -17.80 -0.51 -7.28
N TRP A 466 -17.76 -1.46 -8.24
CA TRP A 466 -17.06 -1.41 -9.53
C TRP A 466 -17.97 -0.97 -10.67
#